data_AF-A0A3M1RLW2-F1
#
_entry.id   AF-A0A3M1RLW2-F1
#
_cell.length_a   1.000
_cell.length_b   1.000
_cell.length_c   1.000
_cell.angle_alpha   90.00
_cell.angle_beta   90.00
_cell.angle_gamma   90.00
#
_symmetry.space_group_name_H-M   'P 1'
#
loop_
_entity.id
_entity.type
_entity.pdbx_description
1 polymer ?
#
loop_
_entity_poly.entity_id
_entity_poly.type
_entity_poly.pdbx_seq_one_letter_code
_entity_poly.pdbx_strand_id
1 'polypeptide(L)'
;MPTFKSIAYQILKEADKPLHSREITKIAKKRGLKSTGKTPEKTMEAIISVDIKKYKEKSRFVRIAKSTFTINKNWKPSFEKSYKISKLSSRQKGDIAENRIIELILLYGSNLACYKPTSDDEGIDLIIKDKITEHTFFIQVKSIWRTQGPVVTSIKKHSIVDRKKLGIVICVFDVEEGEISEYLWFIPAMDLARKAPLNKKYQRYIFVSGRKQRETNNWNQYLIDKRDLAETILEQMKKR
;
A
#
# COMPACT_ATOMS: atom_id res chain seq x y z
N MET A 1 23.87 11.59 -11.01
CA MET A 1 25.16 11.43 -10.30
C MET A 1 25.25 10.01 -9.77
N PRO A 2 26.42 9.36 -9.87
CA PRO A 2 26.57 7.99 -9.38
C PRO A 2 26.58 7.98 -7.83
N THR A 3 25.79 7.09 -7.24
CA THR A 3 25.68 6.96 -5.77
C THR A 3 26.88 6.18 -5.21
N PHE A 4 27.19 6.36 -3.93
CA PHE A 4 28.22 5.55 -3.23
C PHE A 4 28.04 4.05 -3.47
N LYS A 5 26.80 3.55 -3.35
CA LYS A 5 26.45 2.14 -3.53
C LYS A 5 26.68 1.64 -4.97
N SER A 6 26.24 2.41 -5.97
CA SER A 6 26.41 2.02 -7.38
C SER A 6 27.88 2.04 -7.81
N ILE A 7 28.66 3.01 -7.33
CA ILE A 7 30.10 3.10 -7.62
C ILE A 7 30.88 1.99 -6.91
N ALA A 8 30.57 1.71 -5.64
CA ALA A 8 31.21 0.62 -4.90
C ALA A 8 31.02 -0.73 -5.61
N TYR A 9 29.81 -0.98 -6.11
CA TYR A 9 29.52 -2.18 -6.89
C TYR A 9 30.36 -2.25 -8.17
N GLN A 10 30.43 -1.17 -8.96
CA GLN A 10 31.25 -1.13 -10.17
C GLN A 10 32.74 -1.37 -9.86
N ILE A 11 33.28 -0.71 -8.83
CA ILE A 11 34.69 -0.84 -8.44
C ILE A 11 35.01 -2.27 -8.01
N LEU A 12 34.20 -2.85 -7.13
CA LEU A 12 34.43 -4.21 -6.64
C LEU A 12 34.24 -5.25 -7.76
N LYS A 13 33.31 -5.01 -8.68
CA LYS A 13 33.07 -5.88 -9.85
C LYS A 13 34.25 -5.84 -10.82
N GLU A 14 34.81 -4.66 -11.10
CA GLU A 14 35.97 -4.50 -11.99
C GLU A 14 37.27 -4.98 -11.34
N ALA A 15 37.42 -4.79 -10.03
CA ALA A 15 38.62 -5.24 -9.33
C ALA A 15 38.69 -6.77 -9.16
N ASP A 16 37.53 -7.44 -9.18
CA ASP A 16 37.35 -8.89 -8.97
C ASP A 16 38.12 -9.46 -7.76
N LYS A 17 38.33 -8.62 -6.74
CA LYS A 17 39.03 -8.96 -5.50
C LYS A 17 38.48 -8.17 -4.31
N PRO A 18 38.64 -8.66 -3.08
CA PRO A 18 38.26 -7.91 -1.89
C PRO A 18 39.04 -6.59 -1.79
N LEU A 19 38.35 -5.49 -1.52
CA LEU A 19 38.96 -4.17 -1.32
C LEU A 19 38.51 -3.56 0.01
N HIS A 20 39.42 -2.80 0.64
CA HIS A 20 39.11 -2.05 1.85
C HIS A 20 38.28 -0.79 1.52
N SER A 21 37.37 -0.38 2.41
CA SER A 21 36.49 0.79 2.23
C SER A 21 37.23 2.07 1.80
N ARG A 22 38.39 2.32 2.40
CA ARG A 22 39.33 3.39 2.02
C ARG A 22 39.77 3.32 0.55
N GLU A 23 40.10 2.14 0.04
CA GLU A 23 40.54 1.94 -1.35
C GLU A 23 39.37 2.13 -2.32
N ILE A 24 38.21 1.56 -1.98
CA ILE A 24 36.97 1.76 -2.75
C ILE A 24 36.67 3.26 -2.85
N THR A 25 36.75 4.00 -1.74
CA THR A 25 36.53 5.46 -1.73
C THR A 25 37.59 6.21 -2.52
N LYS A 26 38.87 5.82 -2.46
CA LYS A 26 39.95 6.45 -3.24
C LYS A 26 39.70 6.31 -4.74
N ILE A 27 39.31 5.12 -5.19
CA ILE A 27 38.96 4.87 -6.60
C ILE A 27 37.67 5.62 -6.97
N ALA A 28 36.67 5.63 -6.08
CA ALA A 28 35.41 6.33 -6.31
C ALA A 28 35.59 7.84 -6.50
N LYS A 29 36.47 8.48 -5.70
CA LYS A 29 36.83 9.90 -5.87
C LYS A 29 37.46 10.17 -7.22
N LYS A 30 38.36 9.29 -7.69
CA LYS A 30 38.95 9.40 -9.05
C LYS A 30 37.88 9.30 -10.15
N ARG A 31 36.80 8.55 -9.91
CA ARG A 31 35.65 8.41 -10.83
C ARG A 31 34.58 9.50 -10.66
N GLY A 32 34.91 10.61 -10.01
CA GLY A 32 34.00 11.76 -9.89
C GLY A 32 32.94 11.64 -8.78
N LEU A 33 33.12 10.72 -7.81
CA LEU A 33 32.28 10.72 -6.60
C LEU A 33 32.50 12.02 -5.82
N LYS A 34 31.48 12.90 -5.81
CA LYS A 34 31.44 14.08 -4.95
C LYS A 34 30.95 13.67 -3.56
N SER A 35 31.72 13.98 -2.53
CA SER A 35 31.34 13.81 -1.13
C SER A 35 31.24 15.18 -0.46
N THR A 36 30.13 15.44 0.22
CA THR A 36 29.94 16.64 1.05
C THR A 36 30.52 16.48 2.46
N GLY A 37 30.76 15.24 2.91
CA GLY A 37 31.26 14.93 4.24
C GLY A 37 32.79 14.86 4.35
N LYS A 38 33.30 15.09 5.57
CA LYS A 38 34.74 15.08 5.91
C LYS A 38 35.40 13.69 5.82
N THR A 39 34.64 12.60 6.00
CA THR A 39 35.15 11.21 6.05
C THR A 39 34.36 10.27 5.12
N PRO A 40 34.48 10.42 3.79
CA PRO A 40 33.74 9.62 2.81
C PRO A 40 33.99 8.11 2.89
N GLU A 41 35.16 7.68 3.38
CA GLU A 41 35.48 6.28 3.63
C GLU A 41 34.60 5.64 4.70
N LYS A 42 34.27 6.38 5.78
CA LYS A 42 33.32 5.90 6.80
C LYS A 42 31.90 5.82 6.23
N THR A 43 31.50 6.78 5.40
CA THR A 43 30.21 6.75 4.71
C THR A 43 30.10 5.55 3.76
N MET A 44 31.16 5.30 2.97
CA MET A 44 31.22 4.15 2.06
C MET A 44 31.08 2.83 2.82
N GLU A 45 31.84 2.67 3.90
CA GLU A 45 31.76 1.50 4.77
C GLU A 45 30.36 1.32 5.38
N ALA A 46 29.77 2.38 5.92
CA ALA A 46 28.45 2.34 6.52
C ALA A 46 27.39 1.92 5.51
N ILE A 47 27.41 2.49 4.30
CA ILE A 47 26.45 2.17 3.23
C ILE A 47 26.53 0.68 2.83
N ILE A 48 27.74 0.17 2.60
CA ILE A 48 27.91 -1.25 2.24
C ILE A 48 27.47 -2.15 3.41
N SER A 49 27.82 -1.78 4.64
CA SER A 49 27.49 -2.57 5.83
C SER A 49 25.99 -2.62 6.12
N VAL A 50 25.28 -1.50 5.96
CA VAL A 50 23.82 -1.44 6.08
C VAL A 50 23.15 -2.29 5.01
N ASP A 51 23.68 -2.28 3.78
CA ASP A 51 23.15 -3.14 2.71
C ASP A 51 23.27 -4.62 3.04
N ILE A 52 24.45 -5.05 3.47
CA ILE A 52 24.70 -6.44 3.89
C ILE A 52 23.79 -6.82 5.04
N LYS A 53 23.61 -5.94 6.04
CA LYS A 53 22.72 -6.20 7.18
C LYS A 53 21.25 -6.31 6.76
N LYS A 54 20.80 -5.44 5.85
CA LYS A 54 19.40 -5.39 5.40
C LYS A 54 19.03 -6.58 4.52
N TYR A 55 19.89 -6.94 3.56
CA TYR A 55 19.58 -7.94 2.55
C TYR A 55 20.22 -9.30 2.78
N LYS A 56 21.14 -9.42 3.75
CA LYS A 56 21.87 -10.67 4.09
C LYS A 56 22.44 -11.33 2.82
N GLU A 57 22.09 -12.58 2.57
CA GLU A 57 22.51 -13.36 1.38
C GLU A 57 22.07 -12.76 0.05
N LYS A 58 21.04 -11.89 0.06
CA LYS A 58 20.56 -11.16 -1.12
C LYS A 58 21.28 -9.82 -1.34
N SER A 59 22.24 -9.45 -0.50
CA SER A 59 23.04 -8.23 -0.69
C SER A 59 23.95 -8.36 -1.91
N ARG A 60 24.25 -7.21 -2.55
CA ARG A 60 25.23 -7.10 -3.65
C ARG A 60 26.66 -7.34 -3.17
N PHE A 61 26.89 -7.19 -1.87
CA PHE A 61 28.21 -7.18 -1.26
C PHE A 61 28.34 -8.32 -0.25
N VAL A 62 29.57 -8.78 -0.05
CA VAL A 62 29.93 -9.67 1.06
C VAL A 62 31.07 -9.03 1.82
N ARG A 63 31.01 -9.06 3.15
CA ARG A 63 32.12 -8.64 4.01
C ARG A 63 33.03 -9.84 4.24
N ILE A 64 34.31 -9.69 3.88
CA ILE A 64 35.33 -10.74 4.05
C ILE A 64 36.16 -10.48 5.32
N ALA A 65 36.39 -9.21 5.66
CA ALA A 65 37.11 -8.82 6.87
C ALA A 65 36.62 -7.44 7.36
N LYS A 66 37.22 -6.94 8.45
CA LYS A 66 36.91 -5.60 8.97
C LYS A 66 37.11 -4.56 7.86
N SER A 67 36.02 -3.86 7.53
CA SER A 67 35.99 -2.80 6.51
C SER A 67 36.44 -3.24 5.09
N THR A 68 36.45 -4.55 4.81
CA THR A 68 36.88 -5.14 3.52
C THR A 68 35.74 -5.91 2.88
N PHE A 69 35.45 -5.60 1.63
CA PHE A 69 34.24 -6.05 0.92
C PHE A 69 34.56 -6.62 -0.46
N THR A 70 33.72 -7.52 -0.95
CA THR A 70 33.73 -8.05 -2.33
C THR A 70 32.31 -8.15 -2.89
N ILE A 71 32.18 -8.48 -4.18
CA ILE A 71 30.89 -8.77 -4.82
C ILE A 71 30.36 -10.13 -4.35
N ASN A 72 29.07 -10.18 -4.03
CA ASN A 72 28.38 -11.43 -3.84
C ASN A 72 28.14 -12.13 -5.19
N LYS A 73 28.83 -13.25 -5.45
CA LYS A 73 28.69 -14.02 -6.70
C LYS A 73 27.30 -14.63 -6.89
N ASN A 74 26.58 -14.86 -5.79
CA ASN A 74 25.21 -15.40 -5.80
C ASN A 74 24.17 -14.29 -5.96
N TRP A 75 24.60 -13.02 -5.96
CA TRP A 75 23.68 -11.92 -6.19
C TRP A 75 23.23 -11.91 -7.63
N LYS A 76 21.93 -12.16 -7.82
CA LYS A 76 21.25 -11.87 -9.09
C LYS A 76 20.60 -10.50 -8.97
N PRO A 77 20.74 -9.62 -9.98
CA PRO A 77 19.96 -8.39 -10.01
C PRO A 77 18.48 -8.74 -9.92
N SER A 78 17.85 -8.39 -8.79
CA SER A 78 16.41 -8.18 -8.79
C SER A 78 16.17 -7.00 -9.71
N PHE A 79 15.51 -7.24 -10.83
CA PHE A 79 14.92 -6.15 -11.61
C PHE A 79 13.76 -5.59 -10.77
N GLU A 80 14.08 -4.81 -9.74
CA GLU A 80 13.10 -3.92 -9.11
C GLU A 80 12.77 -2.87 -10.18
N LYS A 81 11.81 -3.19 -11.05
CA LYS A 81 11.20 -2.23 -11.95
C LYS A 81 10.55 -1.18 -11.06
N SER A 82 11.13 0.01 -11.00
CA SER A 82 10.47 1.14 -10.37
C SER A 82 9.36 1.61 -11.31
N TYR A 83 8.12 1.29 -10.98
CA TYR A 83 6.97 1.74 -11.74
C TYR A 83 6.68 3.21 -11.40
N LYS A 84 6.77 4.09 -12.40
CA LYS A 84 6.32 5.48 -12.24
C LYS A 84 4.82 5.52 -12.50
N ILE A 85 4.02 5.87 -11.48
CA ILE A 85 2.61 6.19 -11.71
C ILE A 85 2.50 7.57 -12.35
N SER A 86 1.61 7.70 -13.33
CA SER A 86 1.18 9.00 -13.86
C SER A 86 0.49 9.85 -12.79
N LYS A 87 0.35 11.15 -13.03
CA LYS A 87 -0.38 12.04 -12.12
C LYS A 87 -1.88 11.77 -12.24
N LEU A 88 -2.42 10.92 -11.38
CA LEU A 88 -3.84 10.56 -11.35
C LEU A 88 -4.69 11.60 -10.59
N SER A 89 -5.85 11.95 -11.15
CA SER A 89 -6.87 12.74 -10.49
C SER A 89 -7.58 11.96 -9.36
N SER A 90 -8.28 12.66 -8.47
CA SER A 90 -9.06 12.00 -7.41
C SER A 90 -10.16 11.09 -7.97
N ARG A 91 -10.77 11.46 -9.11
CA ARG A 91 -11.81 10.63 -9.77
C ARG A 91 -11.20 9.35 -10.33
N GLN A 92 -10.08 9.45 -11.05
CA GLN A 92 -9.37 8.27 -11.59
C GLN A 92 -8.95 7.30 -10.49
N LYS A 93 -8.49 7.82 -9.34
CA LYS A 93 -8.17 7.02 -8.15
C LYS A 93 -9.38 6.32 -7.54
N GLY A 94 -10.55 6.98 -7.56
CA GLY A 94 -11.83 6.39 -7.18
C GLY A 94 -12.19 5.24 -8.11
N ASP A 95 -12.23 5.50 -9.42
CA ASP A 95 -12.55 4.51 -10.46
C ASP A 95 -11.70 3.25 -10.37
N ILE A 96 -10.38 3.42 -10.23
CA ILE A 96 -9.46 2.28 -10.08
C ILE A 96 -9.84 1.44 -8.87
N ALA A 97 -10.04 2.06 -7.70
CA ALA A 97 -10.36 1.34 -6.48
C ALA A 97 -11.74 0.67 -6.55
N GLU A 98 -12.77 1.36 -7.07
CA GLU A 98 -14.10 0.81 -7.27
C GLU A 98 -14.06 -0.41 -8.19
N ASN A 99 -13.30 -0.36 -9.28
CA ASN A 99 -13.14 -1.49 -10.19
C ASN A 99 -12.42 -2.67 -9.52
N ARG A 100 -11.39 -2.43 -8.70
CA ARG A 100 -10.76 -3.49 -7.88
C ARG A 100 -11.75 -4.14 -6.91
N ILE A 101 -12.61 -3.34 -6.28
CA ILE A 101 -13.66 -3.87 -5.41
C ILE A 101 -14.67 -4.71 -6.20
N ILE A 102 -15.10 -4.27 -7.40
CA ILE A 102 -15.97 -5.06 -8.28
C ILE A 102 -15.31 -6.39 -8.63
N GLU A 103 -14.04 -6.39 -9.05
CA GLU A 103 -13.29 -7.60 -9.39
C GLU A 103 -13.29 -8.59 -8.23
N LEU A 104 -13.03 -8.14 -6.99
CA LEU A 104 -13.06 -9.00 -5.80
C LEU A 104 -14.46 -9.56 -5.52
N ILE A 105 -15.49 -8.73 -5.58
CA ILE A 105 -16.87 -9.17 -5.33
C ILE A 105 -17.31 -10.21 -6.36
N LEU A 106 -17.00 -10.01 -7.64
CA LEU A 106 -17.34 -10.95 -8.71
C LEU A 106 -16.51 -12.23 -8.67
N LEU A 107 -15.23 -12.13 -8.31
CA LEU A 107 -14.32 -13.28 -8.24
C LEU A 107 -14.68 -14.23 -7.09
N TYR A 108 -15.03 -13.68 -5.93
CA TYR A 108 -15.30 -14.46 -4.72
C TYR A 108 -16.80 -14.64 -4.41
N GLY A 109 -17.69 -13.90 -5.09
CA GLY A 109 -19.14 -14.00 -4.91
C GLY A 109 -19.80 -14.83 -6.02
N SER A 110 -20.22 -16.06 -5.71
CA SER A 110 -20.85 -16.97 -6.69
C SER A 110 -22.14 -16.41 -7.32
N ASN A 111 -22.92 -15.66 -6.54
CA ASN A 111 -24.27 -15.23 -6.92
C ASN A 111 -24.47 -13.71 -6.95
N LEU A 112 -23.39 -12.93 -6.90
CA LEU A 112 -23.48 -11.47 -6.91
C LEU A 112 -23.39 -10.91 -8.33
N ALA A 113 -24.14 -9.84 -8.58
CA ALA A 113 -24.00 -8.97 -9.74
C ALA A 113 -23.66 -7.55 -9.26
N CYS A 114 -22.71 -6.91 -9.94
CA CYS A 114 -22.22 -5.57 -9.59
C CYS A 114 -22.59 -4.57 -10.69
N TYR A 115 -23.13 -3.42 -10.31
CA TYR A 115 -23.46 -2.32 -11.21
C TYR A 115 -22.83 -1.02 -10.70
N LYS A 116 -22.40 -0.15 -11.62
CA LYS A 116 -21.97 1.22 -11.30
C LYS A 116 -23.06 2.18 -11.75
N PRO A 117 -23.52 3.10 -10.89
CA PRO A 117 -24.50 4.10 -11.29
C PRO A 117 -23.87 5.13 -12.24
N THR A 118 -24.65 5.64 -13.19
CA THR A 118 -24.21 6.69 -14.12
C THR A 118 -24.08 8.06 -13.42
N SER A 119 -24.91 8.32 -12.41
CA SER A 119 -24.88 9.54 -11.58
C SER A 119 -24.50 9.19 -10.14
N ASP A 120 -23.59 9.96 -9.53
CA ASP A 120 -23.04 9.72 -8.19
C ASP A 120 -23.32 10.91 -7.24
N ASP A 121 -24.60 11.21 -7.08
CA ASP A 121 -25.04 12.36 -6.29
C ASP A 121 -25.33 11.93 -4.82
N GLU A 122 -25.57 10.63 -4.63
CA GLU A 122 -26.00 10.02 -3.37
C GLU A 122 -24.85 9.36 -2.59
N GLY A 123 -23.64 9.31 -3.17
CA GLY A 123 -22.49 8.62 -2.57
C GLY A 123 -22.65 7.10 -2.57
N ILE A 124 -23.37 6.58 -3.57
CA ILE A 124 -23.45 5.16 -3.90
C ILE A 124 -22.48 4.95 -5.04
N ASP A 125 -21.37 4.28 -4.76
CA ASP A 125 -20.34 4.02 -5.77
C ASP A 125 -20.65 2.71 -6.53
N LEU A 126 -21.26 1.73 -5.86
CA LEU A 126 -21.64 0.43 -6.42
C LEU A 126 -23.03 -0.04 -5.94
N ILE A 127 -23.74 -0.75 -6.81
CA ILE A 127 -24.98 -1.46 -6.51
C ILE A 127 -24.71 -2.95 -6.68
N ILE A 128 -24.94 -3.73 -5.62
CA ILE A 128 -24.71 -5.18 -5.58
C ILE A 128 -26.07 -5.88 -5.48
N LYS A 129 -26.39 -6.75 -6.44
CA LYS A 129 -27.61 -7.57 -6.42
C LYS A 129 -27.24 -9.03 -6.17
N ASP A 130 -27.86 -9.65 -5.18
CA ASP A 130 -27.86 -11.12 -5.08
C ASP A 130 -28.84 -11.69 -6.10
N LYS A 131 -28.34 -12.49 -7.04
CA LYS A 131 -29.12 -13.07 -8.14
C LYS A 131 -30.15 -14.10 -7.66
N ILE A 132 -30.01 -14.65 -6.46
CA ILE A 132 -30.94 -15.65 -5.90
C ILE A 132 -32.05 -14.96 -5.12
N THR A 133 -31.69 -14.14 -4.14
CA THR A 133 -32.68 -13.48 -3.25
C THR A 133 -33.26 -12.20 -3.82
N GLU A 134 -32.68 -11.70 -4.92
CA GLU A 134 -32.96 -10.39 -5.52
C GLU A 134 -32.70 -9.19 -4.60
N HIS A 135 -32.14 -9.41 -3.41
CA HIS A 135 -31.80 -8.35 -2.50
C HIS A 135 -30.70 -7.47 -3.11
N THR A 136 -30.86 -6.16 -2.92
CA THR A 136 -29.90 -5.16 -3.36
C THR A 136 -29.19 -4.53 -2.16
N PHE A 137 -27.88 -4.39 -2.27
CA PHE A 137 -27.02 -3.74 -1.29
C PHE A 137 -26.13 -2.71 -1.98
N PHE A 138 -25.99 -1.55 -1.36
CA PHE A 138 -25.24 -0.42 -1.87
C PHE A 138 -23.87 -0.37 -1.21
N ILE A 139 -22.85 0.05 -1.96
CA ILE A 139 -21.50 0.22 -1.43
C ILE A 139 -20.98 1.61 -1.76
N GLN A 140 -20.42 2.27 -0.75
CA GLN A 140 -19.55 3.42 -0.92
C GLN A 140 -18.09 3.03 -0.71
N VAL A 141 -17.22 3.30 -1.68
CA VAL A 141 -15.80 3.01 -1.67
C VAL A 141 -15.00 4.27 -1.30
N LYS A 142 -13.99 4.10 -0.46
CA LYS A 142 -12.97 5.12 -0.16
C LYS A 142 -11.59 4.50 -0.22
N SER A 143 -10.74 5.05 -1.08
CA SER A 143 -9.36 4.56 -1.27
C SER A 143 -8.32 5.54 -0.75
N ILE A 144 -7.32 5.00 -0.05
CA ILE A 144 -6.20 5.75 0.51
C ILE A 144 -4.94 5.34 -0.24
N TRP A 145 -4.31 6.30 -0.93
CA TRP A 145 -3.16 6.08 -1.81
C TRP A 145 -1.82 6.41 -1.14
N ARG A 146 -1.76 6.23 0.18
CA ARG A 146 -0.53 6.36 0.96
C ARG A 146 -0.30 5.06 1.72
N THR A 147 0.94 4.60 1.75
CA THR A 147 1.35 3.37 2.46
C THR A 147 1.83 3.64 3.91
N GLN A 148 2.01 4.92 4.29
CA GLN A 148 2.47 5.32 5.62
C GLN A 148 1.40 6.08 6.45
N GLY A 149 1.51 6.01 7.77
CA GLY A 149 0.62 6.69 8.73
C GLY A 149 -0.78 6.05 8.84
N PRO A 150 -1.66 6.60 9.70
CA PRO A 150 -3.00 6.06 9.90
C PRO A 150 -3.88 6.21 8.65
N VAL A 151 -4.88 5.34 8.53
CA VAL A 151 -5.92 5.44 7.50
C VAL A 151 -6.95 6.45 8.00
N VAL A 152 -7.13 7.53 7.24
CA VAL A 152 -8.04 8.63 7.59
C VAL A 152 -8.89 8.97 6.38
N THR A 153 -10.22 8.99 6.55
CA THR A 153 -11.16 9.44 5.52
C THR A 153 -12.42 10.02 6.16
N SER A 154 -13.28 10.63 5.35
CA SER A 154 -14.55 11.17 5.80
C SER A 154 -15.70 10.86 4.84
N ILE A 155 -16.85 10.54 5.41
CA ILE A 155 -18.06 10.17 4.68
C ILE A 155 -19.09 11.29 4.91
N LYS A 156 -19.76 11.76 3.85
CA LYS A 156 -20.79 12.80 3.98
C LYS A 156 -21.96 12.23 4.77
N LYS A 157 -22.49 12.96 5.75
CA LYS A 157 -23.63 12.49 6.55
C LYS A 157 -24.86 12.19 5.68
N HIS A 158 -25.08 13.01 4.65
CA HIS A 158 -26.22 12.86 3.76
C HIS A 158 -26.09 11.68 2.78
N SER A 159 -24.88 11.14 2.53
CA SER A 159 -24.72 9.95 1.66
C SER A 159 -25.12 8.66 2.38
N ILE A 160 -25.41 8.73 3.68
CA ILE A 160 -25.88 7.59 4.46
C ILE A 160 -27.42 7.55 4.40
N VAL A 161 -27.95 7.38 3.18
CA VAL A 161 -29.38 7.53 2.82
C VAL A 161 -30.22 6.35 3.34
N ASP A 162 -29.79 5.11 3.10
CA ASP A 162 -30.38 3.89 3.68
C ASP A 162 -29.33 3.16 4.52
N ARG A 163 -29.38 3.38 5.84
CA ARG A 163 -28.35 2.86 6.75
C ARG A 163 -28.29 1.32 6.79
N LYS A 164 -29.39 0.64 6.45
CA LYS A 164 -29.49 -0.82 6.54
C LYS A 164 -28.94 -1.51 5.31
N LYS A 165 -29.10 -0.90 4.13
CA LYS A 165 -28.67 -1.46 2.84
C LYS A 165 -27.39 -0.85 2.28
N LEU A 166 -26.66 -0.05 3.06
CA LEU A 166 -25.42 0.58 2.64
C LEU A 166 -24.23 0.05 3.45
N GLY A 167 -23.16 -0.31 2.76
CA GLY A 167 -21.85 -0.61 3.33
C GLY A 167 -20.79 0.38 2.86
N ILE A 168 -19.79 0.61 3.70
CA ILE A 168 -18.65 1.47 3.38
C ILE A 168 -17.42 0.57 3.31
N VAL A 169 -16.82 0.52 2.12
CA VAL A 169 -15.55 -0.16 1.88
C VAL A 169 -14.43 0.87 1.92
N ILE A 170 -13.51 0.71 2.87
CA ILE A 170 -12.31 1.55 2.98
C ILE A 170 -11.11 0.67 2.67
N CYS A 171 -10.34 1.02 1.65
CA CYS A 171 -9.15 0.28 1.24
C CYS A 171 -7.92 1.18 1.12
N VAL A 172 -6.75 0.57 1.29
CA VAL A 172 -5.47 1.21 0.95
C VAL A 172 -5.03 0.67 -0.40
N PHE A 173 -4.67 1.57 -1.31
CA PHE A 173 -4.08 1.20 -2.60
C PHE A 173 -2.55 1.29 -2.49
N ASP A 174 -1.86 0.17 -2.69
CA ASP A 174 -0.42 0.11 -2.76
C ASP A 174 0.04 0.39 -4.20
N VAL A 175 0.71 1.52 -4.35
CA VAL A 175 1.24 2.04 -5.60
C VAL A 175 2.39 1.19 -6.13
N GLU A 176 3.19 0.61 -5.23
CA GLU A 176 4.36 -0.19 -5.62
C GLU A 176 3.92 -1.56 -6.13
N GLU A 177 2.91 -2.16 -5.50
CA GLU A 177 2.32 -3.43 -5.93
C GLU A 177 1.25 -3.27 -7.03
N GLY A 178 0.73 -2.06 -7.24
CA GLY A 178 -0.33 -1.78 -8.22
C GLY A 178 -1.69 -2.38 -7.83
N GLU A 179 -1.93 -2.58 -6.53
CA GLU A 179 -3.06 -3.35 -6.01
C GLU A 179 -3.53 -2.82 -4.65
N ILE A 180 -4.78 -3.14 -4.28
CA ILE A 180 -5.27 -2.89 -2.93
C ILE A 180 -4.62 -3.83 -1.91
N SER A 181 -4.36 -3.28 -0.73
CA SER A 181 -3.86 -3.97 0.46
C SER A 181 -4.62 -5.26 0.74
N GLU A 182 -3.92 -6.27 1.29
CA GLU A 182 -4.46 -7.57 1.68
C GLU A 182 -5.71 -7.44 2.58
N TYR A 183 -5.70 -6.45 3.47
CA TYR A 183 -6.83 -6.14 4.33
C TYR A 183 -7.52 -4.83 3.95
N LEU A 184 -8.84 -4.81 4.11
CA LEU A 184 -9.72 -3.65 3.93
C LEU A 184 -10.79 -3.60 5.03
N TRP A 185 -11.44 -2.45 5.20
CA TRP A 185 -12.57 -2.33 6.11
C TRP A 185 -13.88 -2.43 5.34
N PHE A 186 -14.79 -3.29 5.80
CA PHE A 186 -16.20 -3.28 5.40
C PHE A 186 -17.07 -2.88 6.60
N ILE A 187 -17.65 -1.69 6.55
CA ILE A 187 -18.39 -1.10 7.68
C ILE A 187 -19.84 -0.88 7.25
N PRO A 188 -20.83 -1.55 7.88
CA PRO A 188 -22.23 -1.21 7.67
C PRO A 188 -22.50 0.26 8.01
N ALA A 189 -23.29 0.94 7.18
CA ALA A 189 -23.59 2.36 7.33
C ALA A 189 -24.19 2.73 8.70
N MET A 190 -25.06 1.89 9.26
CA MET A 190 -25.58 2.04 10.63
C MET A 190 -24.46 2.11 11.67
N ASP A 191 -23.46 1.24 11.53
CA ASP A 191 -22.35 1.15 12.46
C ASP A 191 -21.40 2.33 12.35
N LEU A 192 -21.13 2.79 11.12
CA LEU A 192 -20.39 4.02 10.89
C LEU A 192 -21.10 5.22 11.55
N ALA A 193 -22.40 5.37 11.31
CA ALA A 193 -23.19 6.48 11.85
C ALA A 193 -23.28 6.46 13.38
N ARG A 194 -23.20 5.27 14.00
CA ARG A 194 -23.25 5.07 15.46
C ARG A 194 -21.90 5.29 16.13
N LYS A 195 -20.81 4.82 15.51
CA LYS A 195 -19.48 4.75 16.15
C LYS A 195 -18.53 5.88 15.72
N ALA A 196 -18.70 6.44 14.52
CA ALA A 196 -17.77 7.45 14.01
C ALA A 196 -18.07 8.84 14.59
N PRO A 197 -17.05 9.62 14.99
CA PRO A 197 -17.23 11.01 15.36
C PRO A 197 -17.77 11.83 14.19
N LEU A 198 -18.76 12.68 14.46
CA LEU A 198 -19.35 13.58 13.47
C LEU A 198 -18.70 14.96 13.56
N ASN A 199 -18.10 15.41 12.44
CA ASN A 199 -17.75 16.81 12.29
C ASN A 199 -19.02 17.62 11.96
N LYS A 200 -19.53 18.35 12.96
CA LYS A 200 -20.79 19.11 12.85
C LYS A 200 -20.70 20.27 11.84
N LYS A 201 -19.54 20.90 11.65
CA LYS A 201 -19.37 22.02 10.72
C LYS A 201 -19.51 21.56 9.26
N TYR A 202 -18.90 20.45 8.91
CA TYR A 202 -18.88 19.93 7.54
C TYR A 202 -19.90 18.82 7.27
N GLN A 203 -20.66 18.40 8.29
CA GLN A 203 -21.60 17.29 8.25
C GLN A 203 -20.95 16.01 7.68
N ARG A 204 -19.79 15.61 8.24
CA ARG A 204 -19.06 14.39 7.81
C ARG A 204 -18.69 13.50 8.98
N TYR A 205 -18.91 12.20 8.83
CA TYR A 205 -18.38 11.19 9.74
C TYR A 205 -16.91 10.98 9.45
N ILE A 206 -16.07 10.96 10.50
CA ILE A 206 -14.62 10.80 10.37
C ILE A 206 -14.24 9.37 10.74
N PHE A 207 -13.55 8.71 9.82
CA PHE A 207 -12.95 7.40 10.04
C PHE A 207 -11.45 7.56 10.28
N VAL A 208 -10.95 6.96 11.35
CA VAL A 208 -9.51 6.87 11.68
C VAL A 208 -9.22 5.47 12.19
N SER A 209 -8.29 4.78 11.54
CA SER A 209 -7.83 3.46 11.98
C SER A 209 -6.33 3.29 11.77
N GLY A 210 -5.71 2.52 12.67
CA GLY A 210 -4.41 1.91 12.44
C GLY A 210 -4.47 0.91 11.28
N ARG A 211 -3.32 0.58 10.69
CA ARG A 211 -3.25 -0.37 9.55
C ARG A 211 -3.16 -1.83 9.97
N LYS A 212 -2.81 -2.10 11.23
CA LYS A 212 -2.52 -3.45 11.73
C LYS A 212 -3.66 -3.92 12.64
N GLN A 213 -4.01 -5.21 12.55
CA GLN A 213 -4.96 -5.86 13.47
C GLN A 213 -4.61 -5.70 14.95
N ARG A 214 -3.33 -5.44 15.29
CA ARG A 214 -2.84 -5.40 16.67
C ARG A 214 -3.07 -4.09 17.42
N GLU A 215 -3.54 -3.03 16.76
CA GLU A 215 -3.86 -1.76 17.43
C GLU A 215 -5.31 -1.77 17.86
N THR A 216 -5.62 -1.83 19.16
CA THR A 216 -7.00 -1.79 19.69
C THR A 216 -7.69 -0.49 19.28
N ASN A 217 -8.43 -0.52 18.17
CA ASN A 217 -9.28 0.56 17.73
C ASN A 217 -10.70 0.01 17.47
N ASN A 218 -11.68 0.91 17.49
CA ASN A 218 -13.10 0.57 17.35
C ASN A 218 -13.49 -0.02 15.98
N TRP A 219 -12.54 -0.06 15.04
CA TRP A 219 -12.76 -0.46 13.65
C TRP A 219 -12.17 -1.83 13.29
N ASN A 220 -11.35 -2.44 14.16
CA ASN A 220 -10.69 -3.72 13.86
C ASN A 220 -11.67 -4.85 13.56
N GLN A 221 -12.85 -4.85 14.20
CA GLN A 221 -13.90 -5.83 13.94
C GLN A 221 -14.48 -5.76 12.52
N TYR A 222 -14.20 -4.68 11.78
CA TYR A 222 -14.61 -4.50 10.39
C TYR A 222 -13.45 -4.70 9.41
N LEU A 223 -12.23 -4.92 9.92
CA LEU A 223 -11.05 -5.19 9.10
C LEU A 223 -11.04 -6.66 8.71
N ILE A 224 -11.22 -6.92 7.42
CA ILE A 224 -11.31 -8.26 6.86
C ILE A 224 -10.23 -8.47 5.81
N ASP A 225 -9.91 -9.73 5.53
CA ASP A 225 -9.16 -10.07 4.32
C ASP A 225 -9.99 -9.64 3.10
N LYS A 226 -9.35 -9.05 2.09
CA LYS A 226 -10.06 -8.56 0.89
C LYS A 226 -10.82 -9.66 0.15
N ARG A 227 -10.41 -10.92 0.32
CA ARG A 227 -11.05 -12.11 -0.27
C ARG A 227 -12.39 -12.44 0.40
N ASP A 228 -12.56 -12.07 1.67
CA ASP A 228 -13.78 -12.32 2.43
C ASP A 228 -14.88 -11.28 2.15
N LEU A 229 -14.60 -10.26 1.33
CA LEU A 229 -15.51 -9.14 1.09
C LEU A 229 -16.87 -9.60 0.53
N ALA A 230 -16.87 -10.51 -0.46
CA ALA A 230 -18.09 -10.99 -1.08
C ALA A 230 -19.01 -11.71 -0.08
N GLU A 231 -18.46 -12.63 0.72
CA GLU A 231 -19.21 -13.36 1.74
C GLU A 231 -19.70 -12.40 2.84
N THR A 232 -18.86 -11.46 3.27
CA THR A 232 -19.23 -10.47 4.29
C THR A 232 -20.42 -9.60 3.82
N ILE A 233 -20.47 -9.23 2.53
CA ILE A 233 -21.61 -8.50 1.94
C ILE A 233 -22.87 -9.38 1.97
N LEU A 234 -22.77 -10.65 1.56
CA LEU A 234 -23.90 -11.60 1.58
C LEU A 234 -24.45 -11.81 3.01
N GLU A 235 -23.58 -11.98 4.00
CA GLU A 235 -23.97 -12.06 5.40
C GLU A 235 -24.66 -10.79 5.88
N GLN A 236 -24.18 -9.62 5.44
CA GLN A 236 -24.80 -8.35 5.79
C GLN A 236 -26.18 -8.19 5.15
N MET A 237 -26.38 -8.69 3.92
CA MET A 237 -27.68 -8.68 3.23
C MET A 237 -28.74 -9.57 3.91
N LYS A 238 -28.31 -10.58 4.67
CA LYS A 238 -29.20 -11.46 5.45
C LYS A 238 -29.70 -10.80 6.74
N LYS A 239 -29.00 -9.77 7.26
CA LYS A 239 -29.36 -9.05 8.49
C LYS A 239 -30.47 -8.03 8.16
N ARG A 240 -31.68 -8.25 8.68
CA ARG A 240 -32.87 -7.40 8.49
C ARG A 240 -32.81 -6.07 9.27
#